data_AF-W4LFK7-F1
#
_entry.id   AF-W4LFK7-F1
#
_cell.length_a   1.000
_cell.length_b   1.000
_cell.length_c   1.000
_cell.angle_alpha   90.00
_cell.angle_beta   90.00
_cell.angle_gamma   90.00
#
_symmetry.space_group_name_H-M   'P 1'
#
loop_
_entity.id
_entity.type
_entity.pdbx_description
1 polymer ?
#
loop_
_entity_poly.entity_id
_entity_poly.type
_entity_poly.pdbx_seq_one_letter_code
_entity_poly.pdbx_strand_id
1 'polypeptide(L)'
;MCVAIVSATALIGTSMSPYVDGNLDWANEHGFQLLMEELFILSAAAIGVSFYSLFQVNHYIAAGTYDPKYNASYSIRFVLGMIAGMILAILIPIDNQSALQEFSKPTLSMLGGFSVVVVYRLLKRLVDTVESLVRGETQDIVATQEQNLKARYTEQEAQNRIKIAASLTKLQQQFSAGNNPEEVKKEVDHLLGTLMASEEGEPRPSPR
;
A
#
# COMPACT_ATOMS: atom_id res chain seq x y z
N MET A 1 -6.99 -35.71 -11.30
CA MET A 1 -6.79 -36.24 -12.68
C MET A 1 -7.95 -35.90 -13.59
N CYS A 2 -9.21 -36.23 -13.27
CA CYS A 2 -10.35 -35.91 -14.16
C CYS A 2 -10.42 -34.42 -14.53
N VAL A 3 -10.27 -33.52 -13.55
CA VAL A 3 -10.27 -32.06 -13.82
C VAL A 3 -9.16 -31.66 -14.79
N ALA A 4 -7.95 -32.23 -14.65
CA ALA A 4 -6.82 -31.95 -15.54
C ALA A 4 -7.11 -32.38 -16.99
N ILE A 5 -7.72 -33.56 -17.16
CA ILE A 5 -8.11 -34.08 -18.48
C ILE A 5 -9.20 -33.18 -19.07
N VAL A 6 -10.24 -32.85 -18.29
CA VAL A 6 -11.33 -31.96 -18.72
C VAL A 6 -10.79 -30.59 -19.12
N SER A 7 -9.89 -30.00 -18.33
CA SER A 7 -9.28 -28.70 -18.66
C SER A 7 -8.39 -28.78 -19.89
N ALA A 8 -7.66 -29.88 -20.10
CA ALA A 8 -6.85 -30.07 -21.30
C ALA A 8 -7.74 -30.20 -22.54
N THR A 9 -8.82 -30.99 -22.47
CA THR A 9 -9.77 -31.11 -23.58
C THR A 9 -10.49 -29.80 -23.86
N ALA A 10 -10.84 -29.04 -22.82
CA ALA A 10 -11.44 -27.72 -22.96
C ALA A 10 -10.46 -26.75 -23.64
N LEU A 11 -9.21 -26.68 -23.18
CA LEU A 11 -8.17 -25.83 -23.78
C LEU A 11 -8.01 -26.13 -25.27
N ILE A 12 -7.82 -27.41 -25.62
CA ILE A 12 -7.63 -27.83 -27.01
C ILE A 12 -8.88 -27.48 -27.84
N GLY A 13 -10.07 -27.79 -27.33
CA GLY A 13 -11.34 -27.48 -28.00
C GLY A 13 -11.53 -25.99 -28.25
N THR A 14 -11.23 -25.15 -27.25
CA THR A 14 -11.31 -23.69 -27.38
C THR A 14 -10.21 -23.11 -28.26
N SER A 15 -9.00 -23.67 -28.27
CA SER A 15 -7.89 -23.17 -29.11
C SER A 15 -8.12 -23.34 -30.60
N MET A 16 -9.01 -24.25 -30.99
CA MET A 16 -9.41 -24.46 -32.39
C MET A 16 -10.58 -23.56 -32.80
N SER A 17 -11.17 -22.83 -31.85
CA SER A 17 -12.29 -21.94 -32.10
C SER A 17 -11.82 -20.69 -32.86
N PRO A 18 -12.57 -20.23 -33.88
CA PRO A 18 -12.27 -18.97 -34.56
C PRO A 18 -12.50 -17.73 -33.68
N TYR A 19 -13.12 -17.92 -32.51
CA TYR A 19 -13.40 -16.87 -31.53
C TYR A 19 -12.31 -16.69 -30.48
N VAL A 20 -11.21 -17.43 -30.58
CA VAL A 20 -10.08 -17.37 -29.64
C VAL A 20 -8.86 -16.89 -30.39
N ASP A 21 -8.34 -15.72 -30.01
CA ASP A 21 -7.12 -15.15 -30.56
C ASP A 21 -5.92 -15.31 -29.60
N GLY A 22 -6.18 -15.76 -28.37
CA GLY A 22 -5.17 -15.94 -27.33
C GLY A 22 -4.75 -14.65 -26.63
N ASN A 23 -5.46 -13.55 -26.90
CA ASN A 23 -5.26 -12.27 -26.27
C ASN A 23 -6.55 -11.76 -25.61
N LEU A 24 -6.78 -12.19 -24.37
CA LEU A 24 -7.86 -11.69 -23.53
C LEU A 24 -7.87 -10.15 -23.40
N ASP A 25 -8.75 -9.50 -24.16
CA ASP A 25 -8.93 -8.05 -24.14
C ASP A 25 -10.38 -7.68 -23.82
N TRP A 26 -10.62 -7.43 -22.52
CA TRP A 26 -11.94 -7.06 -22.01
C TRP A 26 -12.47 -5.73 -22.53
N ALA A 27 -11.61 -4.84 -23.04
CA ALA A 27 -12.02 -3.53 -23.50
C ALA A 27 -12.61 -3.59 -24.92
N ASN A 28 -12.09 -4.50 -25.75
CA ASN A 28 -12.42 -4.56 -27.17
C ASN A 28 -13.28 -5.77 -27.54
N GLU A 29 -13.25 -6.85 -26.76
CA GLU A 29 -14.06 -8.04 -27.03
C GLU A 29 -15.38 -8.03 -26.29
N HIS A 30 -16.45 -8.46 -26.97
CA HIS A 30 -17.82 -8.38 -26.45
C HIS A 30 -18.59 -9.67 -26.71
N GLY A 31 -19.53 -10.00 -25.83
CA GLY A 31 -20.47 -11.09 -26.03
C GLY A 31 -19.82 -12.48 -26.01
N PHE A 32 -20.16 -13.31 -26.99
CA PHE A 32 -19.76 -14.73 -27.02
C PHE A 32 -18.27 -14.96 -27.28
N GLN A 33 -17.62 -14.05 -28.02
CA GLN A 33 -16.18 -14.11 -28.28
C GLN A 33 -15.39 -14.01 -26.97
N LEU A 34 -15.71 -13.01 -26.16
CA LEU A 34 -15.10 -12.81 -24.85
C LEU A 34 -15.25 -14.04 -23.94
N LEU A 35 -16.43 -14.67 -23.95
CA LEU A 35 -16.68 -15.88 -23.16
C LEU A 35 -15.79 -17.06 -23.61
N MET A 36 -15.54 -17.19 -24.92
CA MET A 36 -14.66 -18.24 -25.45
C MET A 36 -13.20 -17.97 -25.11
N GLU A 37 -12.74 -16.74 -25.21
CA GLU A 37 -11.39 -16.33 -24.81
C GLU A 37 -11.17 -16.51 -23.30
N GLU A 38 -12.14 -16.11 -22.48
CA GLU A 38 -12.10 -16.33 -21.04
C GLU A 38 -12.07 -17.82 -20.69
N LEU A 39 -12.89 -18.64 -21.35
CA LEU A 39 -12.88 -20.09 -21.16
C LEU A 39 -11.56 -20.73 -21.57
N PHE A 40 -10.93 -20.21 -22.63
CA PHE A 40 -9.60 -20.62 -23.08
C PHE A 40 -8.53 -20.30 -22.02
N ILE A 41 -8.48 -19.06 -21.54
CA ILE A 41 -7.53 -18.62 -20.50
C ILE A 41 -7.79 -19.33 -19.16
N LEU A 42 -9.05 -19.56 -18.81
CA LEU A 42 -9.44 -20.30 -17.60
C LEU A 42 -8.99 -21.77 -17.68
N SER A 43 -9.12 -22.39 -18.86
CA SER A 43 -8.62 -23.74 -19.11
C SER A 43 -7.10 -23.81 -18.98
N ALA A 44 -6.39 -22.77 -19.44
CA ALA A 44 -4.95 -22.65 -19.26
C ALA A 44 -4.57 -22.54 -17.76
N ALA A 45 -5.26 -21.71 -16.99
CA ALA A 45 -5.06 -21.62 -15.53
C ALA A 45 -5.31 -22.99 -14.86
N ALA A 46 -6.40 -23.65 -15.23
CA ALA A 46 -6.82 -24.95 -14.70
C ALA A 46 -5.77 -26.04 -14.94
N ILE A 47 -5.10 -26.03 -16.10
CA ILE A 47 -3.99 -26.94 -16.40
C ILE A 47 -2.80 -26.65 -15.48
N GLY A 48 -2.42 -25.38 -15.32
CA GLY A 48 -1.31 -24.98 -14.45
C GLY A 48 -1.51 -25.46 -13.00
N VAL A 49 -2.68 -25.22 -12.42
CA VAL A 49 -2.98 -25.65 -11.05
C VAL A 49 -3.18 -27.17 -10.94
N SER A 50 -3.68 -27.82 -11.99
CA SER A 50 -3.75 -29.28 -12.06
C SER A 50 -2.36 -29.91 -12.02
N PHE A 51 -1.40 -29.35 -12.75
CA PHE A 51 -0.02 -29.80 -12.75
C PHE A 51 0.60 -29.66 -11.35
N TYR A 52 0.47 -28.49 -10.73
CA TYR A 52 0.91 -28.26 -9.35
C TYR A 52 0.30 -29.28 -8.37
N SER A 53 -1.03 -29.46 -8.43
CA SER A 53 -1.75 -30.33 -7.51
C SER A 53 -1.37 -31.80 -7.66
N LEU A 54 -1.18 -32.27 -8.89
CA LEU A 54 -0.75 -33.65 -9.17
C LEU A 54 0.66 -33.91 -8.65
N PHE A 55 1.61 -32.99 -8.86
CA PHE A 55 2.96 -33.12 -8.32
C PHE A 55 2.99 -33.09 -6.80
N GLN A 56 2.19 -32.20 -6.19
CA GLN A 56 2.05 -32.11 -4.75
C GLN A 56 1.49 -33.40 -4.14
N VAL A 57 0.40 -33.92 -4.70
CA VAL A 57 -0.21 -35.18 -4.22
C VAL A 57 0.73 -36.35 -4.43
N ASN A 58 1.38 -36.47 -5.59
CA ASN A 58 2.35 -37.52 -5.85
C ASN A 58 3.51 -37.50 -4.85
N HIS A 59 4.01 -36.30 -4.51
CA HIS A 59 5.05 -36.13 -3.49
C HIS A 59 4.57 -36.64 -2.11
N TYR A 60 3.37 -36.27 -1.67
CA TYR A 60 2.83 -36.74 -0.38
C TYR A 60 2.61 -38.25 -0.35
N ILE A 61 2.13 -38.83 -1.45
CA ILE A 61 1.95 -40.28 -1.57
C ILE A 61 3.31 -40.99 -1.52
N ALA A 62 4.30 -40.53 -2.30
CA ALA A 62 5.64 -41.12 -2.34
C ALA A 62 6.34 -41.04 -0.96
N ALA A 63 6.07 -39.99 -0.19
CA ALA A 63 6.60 -39.81 1.16
C ALA A 63 5.77 -40.54 2.25
N GLY A 64 4.67 -41.21 1.91
CA GLY A 64 3.78 -41.86 2.88
C GLY A 64 3.07 -40.89 3.84
N THR A 65 2.97 -39.60 3.48
CA THR A 65 2.39 -38.53 4.31
C THR A 65 1.05 -38.03 3.79
N TYR A 66 0.48 -38.70 2.78
CA TYR A 66 -0.84 -38.37 2.26
C TYR A 66 -1.94 -38.66 3.30
N ASP A 67 -2.67 -37.62 3.68
CA ASP A 67 -3.81 -37.71 4.59
C ASP A 67 -5.09 -37.21 3.86
N PRO A 68 -6.07 -38.10 3.62
CA PRO A 68 -7.34 -37.76 2.98
C PRO A 68 -8.15 -36.66 3.70
N LYS A 69 -7.90 -36.42 4.99
CA LYS A 69 -8.57 -35.37 5.76
C LYS A 69 -8.37 -33.97 5.16
N TYR A 70 -7.24 -33.75 4.48
CA TYR A 70 -6.93 -32.47 3.84
C TYR A 70 -7.50 -32.32 2.43
N ASN A 71 -8.32 -33.25 1.94
CA ASN A 71 -8.91 -33.19 0.60
C ASN A 71 -9.63 -31.86 0.31
N ALA A 72 -10.40 -31.33 1.28
CA ALA A 72 -11.05 -30.03 1.14
C ALA A 72 -10.02 -28.89 0.99
N SER A 73 -8.91 -28.94 1.74
CA SER A 73 -7.83 -27.97 1.62
C SER A 73 -7.13 -28.02 0.27
N TYR A 74 -6.97 -29.21 -0.32
CA TYR A 74 -6.43 -29.35 -1.68
C TYR A 74 -7.37 -28.74 -2.72
N SER A 75 -8.69 -28.92 -2.60
CA SER A 75 -9.68 -28.29 -3.48
C SER A 75 -9.71 -26.76 -3.35
N ILE A 76 -9.57 -26.21 -2.15
CA ILE A 76 -9.48 -24.76 -1.94
C ILE A 76 -8.24 -24.19 -2.64
N ARG A 77 -7.08 -24.83 -2.46
CA ARG A 77 -5.83 -24.44 -3.15
C ARG A 77 -5.97 -24.52 -4.66
N PHE A 78 -6.72 -25.49 -5.16
CA PHE A 78 -7.01 -25.62 -6.58
C PHE A 78 -7.76 -24.41 -7.13
N VAL A 79 -8.86 -24.01 -6.48
CA VAL A 79 -9.64 -22.82 -6.89
C VAL A 79 -8.78 -21.56 -6.79
N LEU A 80 -7.98 -21.44 -5.72
CA LEU A 80 -7.09 -20.30 -5.53
C LEU A 80 -6.05 -20.20 -6.65
N GLY A 81 -5.52 -21.33 -7.13
CA GLY A 81 -4.61 -21.35 -8.26
C GLY A 81 -5.27 -20.97 -9.57
N MET A 82 -6.48 -21.45 -9.83
CA MET A 82 -7.23 -21.04 -11.02
C MET A 82 -7.44 -19.52 -11.08
N ILE A 83 -7.83 -18.92 -9.96
CA ILE A 83 -7.99 -17.47 -9.83
C ILE A 83 -6.63 -16.76 -10.01
N ALA A 84 -5.57 -17.26 -9.39
CA ALA A 84 -4.22 -16.69 -9.52
C ALA A 84 -3.72 -16.71 -10.98
N GLY A 85 -3.98 -17.79 -11.72
CA GLY A 85 -3.68 -17.89 -13.14
C GLY A 85 -4.38 -16.83 -13.95
N MET A 86 -5.72 -16.72 -13.79
CA MET A 86 -6.52 -15.68 -14.45
C MET A 86 -5.96 -14.28 -14.15
N ILE A 87 -5.79 -13.96 -12.86
CA ILE A 87 -5.28 -12.64 -12.45
C ILE A 87 -3.94 -12.35 -13.10
N LEU A 88 -3.02 -13.32 -13.18
CA LEU A 88 -1.71 -13.08 -13.78
C LEU A 88 -1.81 -12.74 -15.27
N ALA A 89 -2.69 -13.42 -16.01
CA ALA A 89 -2.93 -13.17 -17.43
C ALA A 89 -3.59 -11.81 -17.72
N ILE A 90 -4.35 -11.29 -16.75
CA ILE A 90 -5.03 -9.99 -16.84
C ILE A 90 -4.09 -8.85 -16.42
N LEU A 91 -3.35 -9.05 -15.32
CA LEU A 91 -2.58 -8.00 -14.67
C LEU A 91 -1.30 -7.63 -15.42
N ILE A 92 -0.70 -8.58 -16.14
CA ILE A 92 0.53 -8.34 -16.89
C ILE A 92 0.16 -7.90 -18.31
N PRO A 93 0.32 -6.61 -18.65
CA PRO A 93 0.19 -6.18 -20.03
C PRO A 93 1.36 -6.75 -20.85
N ILE A 94 1.04 -7.49 -21.90
CA ILE A 94 2.03 -7.93 -22.89
C ILE A 94 2.11 -6.83 -23.95
N ASP A 95 2.99 -5.85 -23.73
CA ASP A 95 3.30 -4.85 -24.76
C ASP A 95 4.36 -5.40 -25.73
N ASN A 96 4.21 -5.05 -27.01
CA ASN A 96 5.06 -5.47 -28.13
C ASN A 96 6.55 -5.09 -28.01
N GLN A 97 6.93 -4.28 -27.01
CA GLN A 97 8.31 -3.84 -26.76
C GLN A 97 8.92 -4.46 -25.49
N SER A 98 8.18 -5.29 -24.77
CA SER A 98 8.65 -5.90 -23.53
C SER A 98 9.34 -7.24 -23.81
N ALA A 99 10.34 -7.59 -23.00
CA ALA A 99 10.93 -8.94 -22.98
C ALA A 99 9.90 -10.04 -22.64
N LEU A 100 8.68 -9.65 -22.24
CA LEU A 100 7.56 -10.53 -21.96
C LEU A 100 6.76 -10.90 -23.20
N GLN A 101 7.09 -10.36 -24.39
CA GLN A 101 6.43 -10.75 -25.65
C GLN A 101 6.52 -12.25 -25.94
N GLU A 102 7.58 -12.93 -25.46
CA GLU A 102 7.74 -14.38 -25.57
C GLU A 102 6.68 -15.15 -24.77
N PHE A 103 6.05 -14.52 -23.76
CA PHE A 103 5.01 -15.11 -22.94
C PHE A 103 3.63 -14.63 -23.40
N SER A 104 2.86 -15.55 -23.98
CA SER A 104 1.45 -15.30 -24.29
C SER A 104 0.59 -15.30 -23.01
N LYS A 105 -0.58 -14.64 -23.04
CA LYS A 105 -1.53 -14.62 -21.91
C LYS A 105 -1.93 -16.03 -21.41
N PRO A 106 -2.16 -17.04 -22.27
CA PRO A 106 -2.40 -18.42 -21.82
C PRO A 106 -1.20 -19.00 -21.05
N THR A 107 0.02 -18.68 -21.48
CA THR A 107 1.25 -19.16 -20.81
C THR A 107 1.41 -18.52 -19.43
N LEU A 108 1.14 -17.22 -19.33
CA LEU A 108 1.06 -16.54 -18.03
C LEU A 108 -0.03 -17.14 -17.14
N SER A 109 -1.19 -17.45 -17.71
CA SER A 109 -2.29 -18.10 -16.99
C SER A 109 -1.88 -19.45 -16.41
N MET A 110 -1.22 -20.29 -17.22
CA MET A 110 -0.65 -21.57 -16.77
C MET A 110 0.37 -21.36 -15.64
N LEU A 111 1.29 -20.40 -15.80
CA LEU A 111 2.34 -20.12 -14.82
C LEU A 111 1.74 -19.63 -13.49
N GLY A 112 0.74 -18.76 -13.55
CA GLY A 112 0.03 -18.26 -12.37
C GLY A 112 -0.78 -19.35 -11.67
N GLY A 113 -1.41 -20.23 -12.45
CA GLY A 113 -2.10 -21.42 -11.94
C GLY A 113 -1.19 -22.38 -11.18
N PHE A 114 0.03 -22.58 -11.70
CA PHE A 114 1.06 -23.38 -11.03
C PHE A 114 1.68 -22.67 -9.82
N SER A 115 1.85 -21.35 -9.90
CA SER A 115 2.66 -20.55 -8.97
C SER A 115 1.82 -19.67 -8.03
N VAL A 116 0.77 -20.23 -7.43
CA VAL A 116 -0.20 -19.50 -6.59
C VAL A 116 0.47 -18.62 -5.52
N VAL A 117 1.50 -19.13 -4.86
CA VAL A 117 2.24 -18.41 -3.80
C VAL A 117 3.02 -17.22 -4.37
N VAL A 118 3.53 -17.31 -5.59
CA VAL A 118 4.22 -16.20 -6.26
C VAL A 118 3.23 -15.11 -6.61
N VAL A 119 2.09 -15.47 -7.21
CA VAL A 119 1.04 -14.51 -7.58
C VAL A 119 0.49 -13.79 -6.35
N TYR A 120 0.22 -14.53 -5.27
CA TYR A 120 -0.20 -13.92 -4.01
C TYR A 120 0.81 -12.90 -3.48
N ARG A 121 2.11 -13.24 -3.48
CA ARG A 121 3.16 -12.32 -3.04
C ARG A 121 3.26 -11.08 -3.94
N LEU A 122 3.10 -11.24 -5.24
CA LEU A 122 3.07 -10.12 -6.19
C LEU A 122 1.91 -9.16 -5.88
N LEU A 123 0.69 -9.70 -5.76
CA LEU A 123 -0.50 -8.92 -5.43
C LEU A 123 -0.35 -8.21 -4.09
N LYS A 124 0.10 -8.95 -3.07
CA LYS A 124 0.36 -8.37 -1.75
C LYS A 124 1.35 -7.21 -1.83
N ARG A 125 2.46 -7.38 -2.56
CA ARG A 125 3.44 -6.30 -2.74
C ARG A 125 2.82 -5.07 -3.43
N LEU A 126 1.96 -5.25 -4.42
CA LEU A 126 1.26 -4.13 -5.06
C LEU A 126 0.35 -3.40 -4.06
N VAL A 127 -0.44 -4.15 -3.28
CA VAL A 127 -1.30 -3.59 -2.23
C VAL A 127 -0.48 -2.84 -1.19
N ASP A 128 0.59 -3.46 -0.67
CA ASP A 128 1.49 -2.85 0.32
C ASP A 128 2.14 -1.56 -0.24
N THR A 129 2.44 -1.54 -1.55
CA THR A 129 2.97 -0.34 -2.22
C THR A 129 1.92 0.77 -2.26
N VAL A 130 0.70 0.47 -2.71
CA VAL A 130 -0.40 1.45 -2.73
C VAL A 130 -0.69 1.97 -1.31
N GLU A 131 -0.71 1.08 -0.33
CA GLU A 131 -0.88 1.45 1.08
C GLU A 131 0.25 2.37 1.56
N SER A 132 1.49 2.08 1.17
CA SER A 132 2.66 2.93 1.48
C SER A 132 2.53 4.32 0.87
N LEU A 133 2.08 4.44 -0.39
CA LEU A 133 1.85 5.75 -1.02
C LEU A 133 0.77 6.55 -0.25
N VAL A 134 -0.34 5.91 0.11
CA VAL A 134 -1.44 6.57 0.84
C VAL A 134 -1.01 6.98 2.27
N ARG A 135 -0.24 6.13 2.96
CA ARG A 135 0.26 6.43 4.30
C ARG A 135 1.36 7.50 4.29
N GLY A 136 2.22 7.49 3.27
CA GLY A 136 3.27 8.48 3.09
C GLY A 136 2.70 9.90 3.03
N GLU A 137 1.61 10.10 2.30
CA GLU A 137 0.89 11.38 2.23
C GLU A 137 0.41 11.86 3.62
N THR A 138 -0.12 10.94 4.44
CA THR A 138 -0.59 11.30 5.79
C THR A 138 0.55 11.62 6.75
N GLN A 139 1.67 10.88 6.69
CA GLN A 139 2.82 11.13 7.55
C GLN A 139 3.54 12.44 7.20
N ASP A 140 3.64 12.80 5.92
CA ASP A 140 4.26 14.06 5.49
C ASP A 140 3.46 15.27 5.98
N ILE A 141 2.13 15.20 5.96
CA ILE A 141 1.26 16.28 6.48
C ILE A 141 1.48 16.49 7.99
N VAL A 142 1.53 15.40 8.77
CA VAL A 142 1.76 15.48 10.22
C VAL A 142 3.17 15.98 10.54
N ALA A 143 4.19 15.49 9.85
CA ALA A 143 5.58 15.94 10.04
C ALA A 143 5.76 17.42 9.69
N THR A 144 5.14 17.87 8.60
CA THR A 144 5.15 19.28 8.19
C THR A 144 4.40 20.16 9.19
N GLN A 145 3.28 19.68 9.74
CA GLN A 145 2.52 20.41 10.77
C GLN A 145 3.33 20.51 12.07
N GLU A 146 3.97 19.44 12.53
CA GLU A 146 4.82 19.47 13.73
C GLU A 146 6.04 20.38 13.56
N GLN A 147 6.68 20.37 12.38
CA GLN A 147 7.78 21.30 12.09
C GLN A 147 7.30 22.75 12.10
N ASN A 148 6.16 23.04 11.49
CA ASN A 148 5.59 24.38 11.50
C ASN A 148 5.22 24.84 12.92
N LEU A 149 4.70 23.94 13.75
CA LEU A 149 4.42 24.23 15.15
C LEU A 149 5.73 24.53 15.91
N LYS A 150 6.74 23.66 15.81
CA LYS A 150 8.04 23.85 16.46
C LYS A 150 8.74 25.15 16.03
N ALA A 151 8.69 25.49 14.73
CA ALA A 151 9.23 26.73 14.19
C ALA A 151 8.53 27.97 14.75
N ARG A 152 7.20 27.91 14.94
CA ARG A 152 6.44 29.00 15.58
C ARG A 152 6.77 29.17 17.06
N TYR A 153 7.01 28.07 17.79
CA TYR A 153 7.44 28.14 19.19
C TYR A 153 8.81 28.79 19.35
N THR A 154 9.80 28.41 18.52
CA THR A 154 11.14 29.03 18.57
C THR A 154 11.11 30.50 18.16
N GLU A 155 10.25 30.89 17.21
CA GLU A 155 10.06 32.29 16.84
C GLU A 155 9.47 33.12 17.99
N GLN A 156 8.50 32.57 18.73
CA GLN A 156 7.92 33.22 19.91
C GLN A 156 8.94 33.41 21.04
N GLU A 157 9.76 32.40 21.33
CA GLU A 157 10.83 32.54 22.33
C GLU A 157 11.84 33.63 21.94
N ALA A 158 12.24 33.67 20.66
CA ALA A 158 13.16 34.69 20.16
C ALA A 158 12.56 36.09 20.30
N GLN A 159 11.28 36.26 19.93
CA GLN A 159 10.58 37.53 20.12
C GLN A 159 10.47 37.93 21.60
N ASN A 160 10.17 36.99 22.49
CA ASN A 160 10.10 37.27 23.93
C ASN A 160 11.46 37.70 24.48
N ARG A 161 12.55 37.04 24.09
CA ARG A 161 13.92 37.44 24.47
C ARG A 161 14.26 38.84 23.99
N ILE A 162 13.90 39.19 22.76
CA ILE A 162 14.12 40.54 22.21
C ILE A 162 13.30 41.60 22.97
N LYS A 163 12.03 41.32 23.29
CA LYS A 163 11.18 42.22 24.08
C LYS A 163 11.76 42.45 25.47
N ILE A 164 12.20 41.40 26.16
CA ILE A 164 12.83 41.50 27.48
C ILE A 164 14.11 42.34 27.40
N ALA A 165 14.98 42.07 26.44
CA ALA A 165 16.21 42.82 26.24
C ALA A 165 15.93 44.31 25.98
N ALA A 166 14.97 44.64 25.13
CA ALA A 166 14.56 46.02 24.85
C ALA A 166 14.01 46.73 26.11
N SER A 167 13.19 46.04 26.90
CA SER A 167 12.67 46.56 28.18
C SER A 167 13.78 46.81 29.20
N LEU A 168 14.78 45.93 29.29
CA LEU A 168 15.94 46.12 30.17
C LEU A 168 16.80 47.31 29.75
N THR A 169 17.04 47.48 28.45
CA THR A 169 17.76 48.65 27.92
C THR A 169 17.02 49.96 28.19
N LYS A 170 15.68 49.96 28.03
CA LYS A 170 14.83 51.11 28.35
C LYS A 170 14.91 51.47 29.84
N LEU A 171 14.88 50.45 30.72
CA LEU A 171 15.06 50.62 32.16
C LEU A 171 16.43 51.24 32.50
N GLN A 172 17.50 50.73 31.88
CA GLN A 172 18.87 51.23 32.08
C GLN A 172 19.02 52.71 31.65
N GLN A 173 18.38 53.10 30.54
CA GLN A 173 18.36 54.50 30.09
C GLN A 173 17.63 55.41 31.08
N GLN A 174 16.48 54.96 31.61
CA GLN A 174 15.72 55.72 32.62
C GLN A 174 16.48 55.89 33.94
N PHE A 175 17.21 54.86 34.38
CA PHE A 175 18.11 54.95 35.53
C PHE A 175 19.28 55.93 35.30
N SER A 176 19.86 55.93 34.09
CA SER A 176 20.99 56.82 33.76
C SER A 176 20.57 58.29 33.58
N ALA A 177 19.29 58.55 33.31
CA ALA A 177 18.73 59.88 33.17
C ALA A 177 18.40 60.58 34.52
N GLY A 178 18.57 59.89 35.66
CA GLY A 178 18.39 60.49 36.99
C GLY A 178 16.95 60.56 37.51
N ASN A 179 16.05 59.70 37.03
CA ASN A 179 14.65 59.69 37.46
C ASN A 179 14.41 59.00 38.83
N ASN A 180 13.30 59.41 39.47
CA ASN A 180 12.91 59.06 40.83
C ASN A 180 12.64 57.54 40.99
N PRO A 181 13.11 56.88 42.07
CA PRO A 181 13.06 55.42 42.25
C PRO A 181 11.66 54.79 42.29
N GLU A 182 10.59 55.58 42.42
CA GLU A 182 9.21 55.09 42.41
C GLU A 182 8.66 54.80 41.00
N GLU A 183 9.09 55.52 39.96
CA GLU A 183 8.65 55.26 38.58
C GLU A 183 9.22 53.94 38.05
N VAL A 184 10.46 53.64 38.41
CA VAL A 184 11.12 52.38 38.04
C VAL A 184 10.42 51.19 38.69
N LYS A 185 10.02 51.30 39.96
CA LYS A 185 9.29 50.21 40.65
C LYS A 185 7.98 49.87 39.94
N LYS A 186 7.22 50.90 39.51
CA LYS A 186 5.98 50.71 38.76
C LYS A 186 6.19 50.02 37.41
N GLU A 187 7.25 50.38 36.67
CA GLU A 187 7.53 49.76 35.37
C GLU A 187 8.01 48.29 35.52
N VAL A 188 8.81 48.01 36.56
CA VAL A 188 9.24 46.64 36.90
C VAL A 188 8.05 45.77 37.30
N ASP A 189 7.14 46.29 38.14
CA ASP A 189 5.93 45.57 38.54
C ASP A 189 5.00 45.31 37.34
N HIS A 190 4.89 46.27 36.41
CA HIS A 190 4.12 46.10 35.17
C HIS A 190 4.74 45.03 34.25
N LEU A 191 6.07 44.99 34.11
CA LEU A 191 6.78 43.98 33.32
C LEU A 191 6.66 42.57 33.93
N LEU A 192 6.77 42.46 35.26
CA LEU A 192 6.52 41.22 36.00
C LEU A 192 5.09 40.72 35.80
N GLY A 193 4.09 41.61 35.88
CA GLY A 193 2.70 41.26 35.61
C GLY A 193 2.46 40.75 34.18
N THR A 194 3.15 41.34 33.20
CA THR A 194 3.01 40.94 31.78
C THR A 194 3.67 39.59 31.49
N LEU A 195 4.80 39.29 32.14
CA LEU A 195 5.49 38.00 32.03
C LEU A 195 4.73 36.86 32.72
N MET A 196 4.19 37.10 33.91
CA MET A 196 3.39 36.09 34.62
C MET A 196 2.04 35.83 33.95
N ALA A 197 1.39 36.86 33.38
CA ALA A 197 0.17 36.68 32.60
C ALA A 197 0.40 35.91 31.28
N SER A 198 1.64 35.88 30.77
CA SER A 198 1.99 35.10 29.57
C SER A 198 2.19 33.60 29.85
N GLU A 199 2.37 33.20 31.11
CA GLU A 199 2.42 31.78 31.53
C GLU A 199 1.04 31.20 31.88
N GLU A 200 0.05 32.03 32.26
CA GLU A 200 -1.31 31.58 32.63
C GLU A 200 -2.24 31.28 31.43
N GLY A 201 -1.76 31.45 30.20
CA GLY A 201 -2.53 31.24 28.97
C GLY A 201 -2.56 29.81 28.42
N GLU A 202 -2.00 28.83 29.11
CA GLU A 202 -1.92 27.44 28.63
C GLU A 202 -3.22 26.66 28.93
N PRO A 203 -4.07 26.34 27.92
CA PRO A 203 -5.23 25.50 28.16
C PRO A 203 -4.74 24.08 28.37
N ARG A 204 -4.86 23.56 29.59
CA ARG A 204 -4.62 22.14 29.90
C ARG A 204 -5.44 21.27 28.93
N PRO A 205 -4.82 20.35 28.17
CA PRO A 205 -5.57 19.41 27.36
C PRO A 205 -6.36 18.48 28.28
N SER A 206 -7.68 18.41 28.05
CA SER A 206 -8.60 17.53 28.76
C SER A 206 -8.24 16.07 28.48
N PRO A 207 -8.24 15.19 29.50
CA PRO A 207 -7.96 13.77 29.29
C PRO A 207 -9.15 13.09 28.59
N ARG A 208 -8.87 12.43 27.47
CA ARG A 208 -9.68 11.35 26.90
C ARG A 208 -8.78 10.16 26.61
#